data_AF-A0A519LB97-F1
#
_entry.id   AF-A0A519LB97-F1
#
_cell.length_a   1.000
_cell.length_b   1.000
_cell.length_c   1.000
_cell.angle_alpha   90.00
_cell.angle_beta   90.00
_cell.angle_gamma   90.00
#
_symmetry.space_group_name_H-M   'P 1'
#
loop_
_entity.id
_entity.type
_entity.pdbx_description
1 polymer ?
#
loop_
_entity_poly.entity_id
_entity_poly.type
_entity_poly.pdbx_seq_one_letter_code
_entity_poly.pdbx_strand_id
1 'polypeptide(L)'
;MSRGLEHRRRLNAGRSVRDGVRALPRLWAGAWGVLLFATLLGLASPWAPGGFGGVAYGAALGLTALAAWGALCRISAGKTPEGSRRLGLRPGGIQFDMLELRIVFAAFLNLLFLSMILATLALVTLAVFGIAELNVAAIQARDWANAGPAWKLVMLAAVGLIAISVPLLLSVRLALFSQATTGRGHTVSLNTMGVATGSFWPLFAVIVLSVTPLIALAALCLSGFGGLCNPLGLAIVLPWIQAPWAAAVLGAAYDQIEYWKPAQTG
;
A
#
# COMPACT_ATOMS: atom_id res chain seq x y z
N MET A 1 35.76 -17.04 9.78
CA MET A 1 34.62 -17.79 10.35
C MET A 1 34.08 -17.03 11.55
N SER A 2 33.05 -16.20 11.35
CA SER A 2 32.23 -15.61 12.43
C SER A 2 30.76 -15.69 12.03
N ARG A 3 30.30 -16.93 11.82
CA ARG A 3 28.86 -17.27 11.79
C ARG A 3 28.37 -17.13 13.23
N GLY A 4 27.54 -16.14 13.54
CA GLY A 4 26.98 -16.07 14.90
C GLY A 4 26.15 -14.85 15.28
N LEU A 5 26.12 -13.76 14.50
CA LEU A 5 25.35 -12.56 14.84
C LEU A 5 24.40 -12.08 13.74
N GLU A 6 23.92 -12.98 12.89
CA GLU A 6 22.65 -12.74 12.19
C GLU A 6 21.51 -12.90 13.20
N HIS A 7 21.40 -11.94 14.12
CA HIS A 7 20.17 -11.70 14.85
C HIS A 7 19.10 -11.44 13.79
N ARG A 8 18.32 -12.47 13.45
CA ARG A 8 17.06 -12.35 12.71
C ARG A 8 16.22 -11.30 13.44
N ARG A 9 16.29 -10.04 13.01
CA ARG A 9 15.38 -8.99 13.47
C ARG A 9 14.01 -9.35 12.94
N ARG A 10 13.28 -10.11 13.75
CA ARG A 10 11.88 -10.45 13.49
C ARG A 10 11.10 -9.16 13.65
N LEU A 11 10.46 -8.73 12.57
CA LEU A 11 9.50 -7.63 12.60
C LEU A 11 8.42 -7.97 13.64
N ASN A 12 8.16 -7.04 14.56
CA ASN A 12 7.12 -7.22 15.56
C ASN A 12 5.98 -6.26 15.23
N ALA A 13 4.91 -6.80 14.64
CA ALA A 13 3.74 -6.03 14.22
C ALA A 13 3.15 -5.17 15.36
N GLY A 14 3.12 -5.71 16.59
CA GLY A 14 2.61 -4.97 17.76
C GLY A 14 3.48 -3.76 18.11
N ARG A 15 4.80 -3.86 17.96
CA ARG A 15 5.71 -2.73 18.17
C ARG A 15 5.57 -1.69 17.07
N SER A 16 5.43 -2.11 15.81
CA SER A 16 5.19 -1.18 14.68
C SER A 16 3.91 -0.38 14.86
N VAL A 17 2.82 -1.01 15.31
CA VAL A 17 1.56 -0.31 15.58
C VAL A 17 1.71 0.68 16.73
N ARG A 18 2.34 0.29 17.84
CA ARG A 18 2.53 1.17 18.99
C ARG A 18 3.38 2.39 18.66
N ASP A 19 4.47 2.18 17.92
CA ASP A 19 5.37 3.26 17.50
C ASP A 19 4.71 4.13 16.42
N GLY A 20 3.89 3.55 15.54
CA GLY A 20 3.05 4.28 14.59
C GLY A 20 2.02 5.18 15.28
N VAL A 21 1.29 4.67 16.28
CA VAL A 21 0.32 5.47 17.07
C VAL A 21 1.00 6.67 17.73
N ARG A 22 2.22 6.49 18.26
CA ARG A 22 2.99 7.58 18.87
C ARG A 22 3.46 8.63 17.87
N ALA A 23 3.61 8.26 16.59
CA ALA A 23 4.00 9.18 15.54
C ALA A 23 2.84 10.00 14.96
N LEU A 24 1.58 9.61 15.19
CA LEU A 24 0.38 10.26 14.64
C LEU A 24 0.29 11.78 14.91
N PRO A 25 0.50 12.27 16.15
CA PRO A 25 0.38 13.71 16.42
C PRO A 25 1.38 14.54 15.61
N ARG A 26 2.58 13.99 15.38
CA ARG A 26 3.63 14.62 14.59
C ARG A 26 3.31 14.61 13.09
N LEU A 27 2.70 13.52 12.61
CA LEU A 27 2.23 13.40 11.21
C LEU A 27 1.12 14.41 10.92
N TRP A 28 0.14 14.55 11.83
CA TRP A 28 -0.90 15.57 11.71
C TRP A 28 -0.32 16.99 11.75
N ALA A 29 0.54 17.30 12.74
CA ALA A 29 1.14 18.62 12.87
C ALA A 29 2.08 18.98 11.71
N GLY A 30 2.75 17.99 11.09
CA GLY A 30 3.67 18.23 9.98
C GLY A 30 3.00 18.32 8.60
N ALA A 31 1.88 17.61 8.40
CA ALA A 31 1.17 17.53 7.11
C ALA A 31 -0.18 18.27 7.11
N TRP A 32 -0.49 19.08 8.14
CA TRP A 32 -1.80 19.70 8.31
C TRP A 32 -2.32 20.43 7.06
N GLY A 33 -1.45 21.16 6.36
CA GLY A 33 -1.84 22.00 5.22
C GLY A 33 -2.29 21.17 4.02
N VAL A 34 -1.52 20.14 3.67
CA VAL A 34 -1.88 19.24 2.56
C VAL A 34 -3.05 18.32 2.91
N LEU A 35 -3.21 17.93 4.18
CA LEU A 35 -4.38 17.18 4.65
C LEU A 35 -5.65 18.03 4.60
N LEU A 36 -5.57 19.29 5.03
CA LEU A 36 -6.67 20.25 4.93
C LEU A 36 -7.04 20.47 3.46
N PHE A 37 -6.06 20.69 2.59
CA PHE A 37 -6.29 20.89 1.16
C PHE A 37 -6.93 19.65 0.50
N ALA A 38 -6.47 18.45 0.84
CA ALA A 38 -7.09 17.19 0.40
C ALA A 38 -8.54 17.07 0.86
N THR A 39 -8.82 17.47 2.11
CA THR A 39 -10.17 17.46 2.69
C THR A 39 -11.07 18.45 1.96
N LEU A 40 -10.62 19.69 1.78
CA LEU A 40 -11.39 20.73 1.07
C LEU A 40 -11.68 20.32 -0.36
N LEU A 41 -10.68 19.75 -1.05
CA LEU A 41 -10.86 19.28 -2.41
C LEU A 41 -11.86 18.12 -2.44
N GLY A 42 -11.74 17.13 -1.56
CA GLY A 42 -12.70 16.01 -1.47
C GLY A 42 -14.12 16.45 -1.10
N LEU A 43 -14.27 17.40 -0.18
CA LEU A 43 -15.56 18.00 0.15
C LEU A 43 -16.14 18.74 -1.04
N ALA A 44 -15.31 19.32 -1.92
CA ALA A 44 -15.75 20.00 -3.12
C ALA A 44 -16.28 19.05 -4.23
N SER A 45 -16.20 17.73 -4.04
CA SER A 45 -16.59 16.71 -5.03
C SER A 45 -18.03 16.83 -5.56
N PRO A 46 -19.05 17.21 -4.77
CA PRO A 46 -20.41 17.40 -5.28
C PRO A 46 -20.53 18.54 -6.31
N TRP A 47 -19.59 19.50 -6.28
CA TRP A 47 -19.53 20.62 -7.21
C TRP A 47 -18.48 20.43 -8.30
N ALA A 48 -17.95 19.20 -8.45
CA ALA A 48 -16.98 18.90 -9.48
C ALA A 48 -17.62 19.09 -10.87
N PRO A 49 -16.97 19.84 -11.79
CA PRO A 49 -17.49 20.03 -13.13
C PRO A 49 -17.53 18.70 -13.90
N GLY A 50 -18.51 18.56 -14.80
CA GLY A 50 -18.58 17.42 -15.72
C GLY A 50 -17.55 17.49 -16.86
N GLY A 51 -17.43 16.42 -17.63
CA GLY A 51 -16.58 16.38 -18.83
C GLY A 51 -15.09 16.57 -18.52
N PHE A 52 -14.41 17.41 -19.30
CA PHE A 52 -12.98 17.69 -19.13
C PHE A 52 -12.66 18.34 -17.77
N GLY A 53 -13.58 19.13 -17.22
CA GLY A 53 -13.43 19.70 -15.88
C GLY A 53 -13.34 18.62 -14.80
N GLY A 54 -14.09 17.54 -14.96
CA GLY A 54 -14.06 16.39 -14.03
C GLY A 54 -12.74 15.65 -14.09
N VAL A 55 -12.14 15.54 -15.29
CA VAL A 55 -10.79 14.98 -15.47
C VAL A 55 -9.75 15.85 -14.76
N ALA A 56 -9.80 17.17 -14.95
CA ALA A 56 -8.89 18.11 -14.28
C ALA A 56 -9.04 18.06 -12.75
N TYR A 57 -10.27 17.99 -12.26
CA TYR A 57 -10.57 17.84 -10.83
C TYR A 57 -10.05 16.51 -10.27
N GLY A 58 -10.24 15.41 -10.99
CA GLY A 58 -9.69 14.10 -10.63
C GLY A 58 -8.15 14.10 -10.61
N ALA A 59 -7.51 14.76 -11.58
CA ALA A 59 -6.06 14.93 -11.59
C ALA A 59 -5.57 15.76 -10.38
N ALA A 60 -6.27 16.86 -10.04
CA ALA A 60 -5.95 17.67 -8.87
C ALA A 60 -6.08 16.87 -7.55
N LEU A 61 -7.12 16.04 -7.43
CA LEU A 61 -7.28 15.11 -6.29
C LEU A 61 -6.13 14.12 -6.22
N GLY A 62 -5.78 13.48 -7.34
CA GLY A 62 -4.68 12.52 -7.41
C GLY A 62 -3.33 13.14 -7.03
N LEU A 63 -3.03 14.34 -7.56
CA LEU A 63 -1.82 15.09 -7.24
C LEU A 63 -1.77 15.49 -5.77
N THR A 64 -2.89 15.92 -5.20
CA THR A 64 -2.98 16.29 -3.78
C THR A 64 -2.80 15.08 -2.88
N ALA A 65 -3.39 13.94 -3.22
CA ALA A 65 -3.19 12.68 -2.50
C ALA A 65 -1.73 12.22 -2.56
N LEU A 66 -1.08 12.37 -3.71
CA LEU A 66 0.35 12.11 -3.88
C LEU A 66 1.22 13.02 -3.01
N ALA A 67 0.95 14.32 -2.99
CA ALA A 67 1.66 15.28 -2.14
C ALA A 67 1.45 14.97 -0.65
N ALA A 68 0.23 14.63 -0.23
CA ALA A 68 -0.10 14.23 1.13
C ALA A 68 0.68 12.98 1.53
N TRP A 69 0.68 11.96 0.67
CA TRP A 69 1.43 10.73 0.91
C TRP A 69 2.94 10.98 0.99
N GLY A 70 3.50 11.75 0.06
CA GLY A 70 4.92 12.14 0.06
C GLY A 70 5.33 12.93 1.30
N ALA A 71 4.46 13.81 1.82
CA ALA A 71 4.71 14.53 3.07
C ALA A 71 4.71 13.60 4.27
N LEU A 72 3.72 12.71 4.38
CA LEU A 72 3.62 11.74 5.47
C LEU A 72 4.82 10.79 5.48
N CYS A 73 5.29 10.33 4.32
CA CYS A 73 6.49 9.50 4.20
C CYS A 73 7.78 10.22 4.66
N ARG A 74 7.93 11.52 4.38
CA ARG A 74 9.10 12.30 4.86
C ARG A 74 9.05 12.55 6.37
N ILE A 75 7.85 12.70 6.93
CA ILE A 75 7.66 12.87 8.38
C ILE A 75 7.93 11.55 9.11
N SER A 76 7.45 10.42 8.57
CA SER A 76 7.75 9.10 9.13
C SER A 76 9.26 8.82 9.10
N ALA A 77 9.93 9.06 7.96
CA ALA A 77 11.36 8.81 7.82
C ALA A 77 12.26 9.78 8.63
N GLY A 78 11.94 11.07 8.65
CA GLY A 78 12.82 12.10 9.21
C GLY A 78 12.99 12.09 10.73
N LYS A 79 12.05 11.46 11.48
CA LYS A 79 11.96 11.36 12.96
C LYS A 79 11.99 12.66 13.77
N THR A 80 12.68 13.70 13.29
CA THR A 80 12.72 15.06 13.83
C THR A 80 12.17 16.06 12.80
N PRO A 81 11.63 17.21 13.23
CA PRO A 81 11.16 18.26 12.32
C PRO A 81 12.24 18.74 11.36
N GLU A 82 13.48 18.85 11.83
CA GLU A 82 14.64 19.24 11.03
C GLU A 82 15.05 18.15 10.03
N GLY A 83 15.01 16.88 10.44
CA GLY A 83 15.26 15.74 9.55
C GLY A 83 14.25 15.66 8.42
N SER A 84 12.97 15.92 8.71
CA SER A 84 11.93 15.99 7.68
C SER A 84 12.09 17.17 6.72
N ARG A 85 12.52 18.34 7.21
CA ARG A 85 12.86 19.50 6.34
C ARG A 85 14.05 19.20 5.43
N ARG A 86 15.08 18.50 5.92
CA ARG A 86 16.23 18.06 5.12
C ARG A 86 15.84 17.09 4.01
N LEU A 87 14.78 16.31 4.20
CA LEU A 87 14.19 15.44 3.18
C LEU A 87 13.29 16.19 2.17
N GLY A 88 13.22 17.53 2.26
CA GLY A 88 12.48 18.39 1.35
C GLY A 88 11.11 18.85 1.84
N LEU A 89 10.70 18.49 3.08
CA LEU A 89 9.38 18.88 3.61
C LEU A 89 9.25 20.41 3.71
N ARG A 90 8.34 20.95 2.91
CA ARG A 90 7.94 22.37 2.94
C ARG A 90 6.88 22.67 4.02
N PRO A 91 6.71 23.95 4.42
CA PRO A 91 5.70 24.35 5.40
C PRO A 91 4.31 23.84 5.01
N GLY A 92 3.59 23.23 5.96
CA GLY A 92 2.24 22.67 5.73
C GLY A 92 2.20 21.38 4.91
N GLY A 93 3.35 20.81 4.52
CA GLY A 93 3.43 19.54 3.79
C GLY A 93 3.08 19.63 2.30
N ILE A 94 2.86 20.84 1.76
CA ILE A 94 2.58 21.05 0.33
C ILE A 94 3.89 21.08 -0.44
N GLN A 95 4.12 20.06 -1.26
CA GLN A 95 5.34 19.91 -2.04
C GLN A 95 5.10 19.05 -3.29
N PHE A 96 5.76 19.47 -4.38
CA PHE A 96 5.96 18.68 -5.58
C PHE A 96 7.44 18.82 -5.93
N ASP A 97 8.20 17.78 -5.71
CA ASP A 97 9.63 17.72 -5.97
C ASP A 97 9.96 16.43 -6.74
N MET A 98 11.23 16.26 -7.09
CA MET A 98 11.73 15.06 -7.77
C MET A 98 11.46 13.77 -6.98
N LEU A 99 11.25 13.85 -5.66
CA LEU A 99 10.89 12.69 -4.87
C LEU A 99 9.47 12.18 -5.20
N GLU A 100 8.49 13.07 -5.36
CA GLU A 100 7.14 12.71 -5.79
C GLU A 100 7.18 12.03 -7.15
N LEU A 101 7.95 12.58 -8.10
CA LEU A 101 8.14 11.97 -9.42
C LEU A 101 8.80 10.60 -9.32
N ARG A 102 9.78 10.42 -8.43
CA ARG A 102 10.42 9.13 -8.15
C ARG A 102 9.45 8.13 -7.53
N ILE A 103 8.57 8.56 -6.62
CA ILE A 103 7.54 7.71 -6.01
C ILE A 103 6.52 7.28 -7.08
N VAL A 104 6.05 8.22 -7.91
CA VAL A 104 5.13 7.92 -9.03
C VAL A 104 5.78 6.98 -10.01
N PHE A 105 7.03 7.23 -10.41
CA PHE A 105 7.75 6.38 -11.35
C PHE A 105 8.02 4.98 -10.77
N ALA A 106 8.40 4.89 -9.49
CA ALA A 106 8.54 3.61 -8.80
C ALA A 106 7.20 2.86 -8.75
N ALA A 107 6.10 3.56 -8.42
CA ALA A 107 4.76 3.00 -8.41
C ALA A 107 4.34 2.51 -9.80
N PHE A 108 4.64 3.28 -10.85
CA PHE A 108 4.34 2.95 -12.23
C PHE A 108 5.11 1.70 -12.69
N LEU A 109 6.43 1.66 -12.50
CA LEU A 109 7.24 0.48 -12.81
C LEU A 109 6.76 -0.75 -12.05
N ASN A 110 6.38 -0.55 -10.79
CA ASN A 110 5.85 -1.60 -9.95
C ASN A 110 4.49 -2.13 -10.45
N LEU A 111 3.58 -1.23 -10.81
CA LEU A 111 2.28 -1.59 -11.40
C LEU A 111 2.45 -2.30 -12.75
N LEU A 112 3.40 -1.87 -13.57
CA LEU A 112 3.71 -2.51 -14.84
C LEU A 112 4.20 -3.95 -14.61
N PHE A 113 5.12 -4.15 -13.66
CA PHE A 113 5.63 -5.48 -13.33
C PHE A 113 4.52 -6.39 -12.76
N LEU A 114 3.71 -5.88 -11.84
CA LEU A 114 2.58 -6.62 -11.29
C LEU A 114 1.54 -6.95 -12.37
N SER A 115 1.26 -6.02 -13.28
CA SER A 115 0.37 -6.21 -14.42
C SER A 115 0.89 -7.31 -15.35
N MET A 116 2.19 -7.30 -15.67
CA MET A 116 2.81 -8.34 -16.48
C MET A 116 2.66 -9.72 -15.83
N ILE A 117 2.94 -9.83 -14.52
CA ILE A 117 2.78 -11.09 -13.78
C ILE A 117 1.32 -11.53 -13.73
N LEU A 118 0.39 -10.62 -13.48
CA LEU A 118 -1.05 -10.91 -13.47
C LEU A 118 -1.52 -11.37 -14.85
N ALA A 119 -1.09 -10.71 -15.93
CA ALA A 119 -1.42 -11.11 -17.29
C ALA A 119 -0.85 -12.51 -17.61
N THR A 120 0.41 -12.77 -17.28
CA THR A 120 1.01 -14.11 -17.46
C THR A 120 0.28 -15.17 -16.63
N LEU A 121 -0.01 -14.91 -15.36
CA LEU A 121 -0.76 -15.83 -14.50
C LEU A 121 -2.19 -16.05 -15.01
N ALA A 122 -2.86 -15.01 -15.50
CA ALA A 122 -4.19 -15.12 -16.08
C ALA A 122 -4.17 -15.97 -17.35
N LEU A 123 -3.19 -15.78 -18.23
CA LEU A 123 -3.02 -16.60 -19.44
C LEU A 123 -2.70 -18.06 -19.10
N VAL A 124 -1.80 -18.30 -18.14
CA VAL A 124 -1.48 -19.66 -17.67
C VAL A 124 -2.70 -20.32 -17.04
N THR A 125 -3.44 -19.58 -16.21
CA THR A 125 -4.68 -20.07 -15.60
C THR A 125 -5.70 -20.39 -16.68
N LEU A 126 -5.94 -19.49 -17.63
CA LEU A 126 -6.88 -19.71 -18.73
C LEU A 126 -6.48 -20.92 -19.59
N ALA A 127 -5.19 -21.10 -19.87
CA ALA A 127 -4.68 -22.26 -20.61
C ALA A 127 -4.91 -23.57 -19.84
N VAL A 128 -4.63 -23.58 -18.53
CA VAL A 128 -4.87 -24.74 -17.67
C VAL A 128 -6.36 -25.07 -17.59
N PHE A 129 -7.21 -24.06 -17.40
CA PHE A 129 -8.67 -24.23 -17.36
C PHE A 129 -9.22 -24.69 -18.72
N GLY A 130 -8.65 -24.22 -19.84
CA GLY A 130 -9.02 -24.65 -21.20
C GLY A 130 -8.66 -26.11 -21.48
N ILE A 131 -7.48 -26.56 -21.07
CA ILE A 131 -7.03 -27.96 -21.23
C ILE A 131 -7.74 -28.92 -20.27
N ALA A 132 -8.29 -28.40 -19.16
CA ALA A 132 -8.90 -29.25 -18.15
C ALA A 132 -10.20 -29.94 -18.61
N GLU A 133 -10.86 -29.50 -19.69
CA GLU A 133 -12.09 -30.10 -20.25
C GLU A 133 -13.12 -30.46 -19.15
N LEU A 134 -13.34 -29.54 -18.20
CA LEU A 134 -14.26 -29.75 -17.08
C LEU A 134 -15.71 -29.64 -17.57
N ASN A 135 -16.60 -30.43 -16.96
CA ASN A 135 -18.03 -30.35 -17.26
C ASN A 135 -18.61 -29.07 -16.63
N VAL A 136 -18.71 -28.01 -17.45
CA VAL A 136 -19.20 -26.69 -17.03
C VAL A 136 -20.63 -26.75 -16.49
N ALA A 137 -21.47 -27.63 -17.05
CA ALA A 137 -22.85 -27.80 -16.60
C ALA A 137 -22.91 -28.40 -15.18
N ALA A 138 -22.05 -29.36 -14.86
CA ALA A 138 -21.95 -29.93 -13.52
C ALA A 138 -21.41 -28.91 -12.49
N ILE A 139 -20.45 -28.06 -12.89
CA ILE A 139 -19.93 -26.98 -12.04
C ILE A 139 -21.02 -25.94 -11.74
N GLN A 140 -21.81 -25.53 -12.75
CA GLN A 140 -22.93 -24.61 -12.56
C GLN A 140 -24.03 -25.21 -11.66
N ALA A 141 -24.25 -26.52 -11.75
CA ALA A 141 -25.14 -27.27 -10.87
C ALA A 141 -24.57 -27.57 -9.47
N ARG A 142 -23.32 -27.14 -9.17
CA ARG A 142 -22.57 -27.45 -7.94
C ARG A 142 -22.39 -28.95 -7.67
N ASP A 143 -22.46 -29.77 -8.71
CA ASP A 143 -22.24 -31.21 -8.63
C ASP A 143 -20.74 -31.53 -8.86
N TRP A 144 -19.97 -31.38 -7.78
CA TRP A 144 -18.52 -31.56 -7.79
C TRP A 144 -18.06 -33.00 -8.08
N ALA A 145 -18.94 -33.99 -7.86
CA ALA A 145 -18.62 -35.39 -8.15
C ALA A 145 -18.55 -35.66 -9.66
N ASN A 146 -19.34 -34.92 -10.45
CA ASN A 146 -19.42 -35.04 -11.90
C ASN A 146 -18.68 -33.92 -12.66
N ALA A 147 -18.04 -32.99 -11.95
CA ALA A 147 -17.29 -31.89 -12.56
C ALA A 147 -16.06 -32.36 -13.36
N GLY A 148 -15.45 -33.48 -12.96
CA GLY A 148 -14.32 -34.11 -13.65
C GLY A 148 -13.45 -34.96 -12.72
N PRO A 149 -12.39 -35.61 -13.23
CA PRO A 149 -11.46 -36.39 -12.42
C PRO A 149 -10.86 -35.57 -11.26
N ALA A 150 -10.76 -36.18 -10.07
CA ALA A 150 -10.31 -35.51 -8.85
C ALA A 150 -8.93 -34.83 -9.01
N TRP A 151 -8.00 -35.44 -9.74
CA TRP A 151 -6.67 -34.87 -9.98
C TRP A 151 -6.72 -33.56 -10.80
N LYS A 152 -7.67 -33.40 -11.73
CA LYS A 152 -7.87 -32.16 -12.49
C LYS A 152 -8.37 -31.05 -11.58
N LEU A 153 -9.31 -31.36 -10.67
CA LEU A 153 -9.83 -30.41 -9.68
C LEU A 153 -8.75 -29.96 -8.70
N VAL A 154 -7.91 -30.89 -8.22
CA VAL A 154 -6.77 -30.57 -7.36
C VAL A 154 -5.76 -29.68 -8.08
N MET A 155 -5.43 -29.98 -9.33
CA MET A 155 -4.52 -29.16 -10.14
C MET A 155 -5.09 -27.74 -10.36
N LEU A 156 -6.39 -27.64 -10.66
CA LEU A 156 -7.10 -26.38 -10.82
C LEU A 156 -7.06 -25.53 -9.54
N ALA A 157 -7.34 -26.17 -8.39
CA ALA A 157 -7.30 -25.52 -7.09
C ALA A 157 -5.88 -25.05 -6.75
N ALA A 158 -4.86 -25.85 -7.04
CA ALA A 158 -3.46 -25.48 -6.83
C ALA A 158 -3.05 -24.29 -7.70
N VAL A 159 -3.40 -24.29 -8.99
CA VAL A 159 -3.13 -23.17 -9.91
C VAL A 159 -3.88 -21.92 -9.48
N GLY A 160 -5.16 -22.02 -9.10
CA GLY A 160 -5.93 -20.90 -8.57
C GLY A 160 -5.33 -20.34 -7.28
N LEU A 161 -4.88 -21.21 -6.38
CA LEU A 161 -4.20 -20.81 -5.15
C LEU A 161 -2.90 -20.05 -5.46
N ILE A 162 -2.09 -20.54 -6.41
CA ILE A 162 -0.85 -19.88 -6.84
C ILE A 162 -1.16 -18.53 -7.49
N ALA A 163 -2.15 -18.48 -8.38
CA ALA A 163 -2.58 -17.29 -9.09
C ALA A 163 -3.04 -16.17 -8.15
N ILE A 164 -3.60 -16.51 -6.99
CA ILE A 164 -3.97 -15.54 -5.95
C ILE A 164 -2.78 -15.24 -5.03
N SER A 165 -2.03 -16.25 -4.61
CA SER A 165 -0.98 -16.13 -3.60
C SER A 165 0.23 -15.35 -4.12
N VAL A 166 0.64 -15.56 -5.38
CA VAL A 166 1.83 -14.91 -5.96
C VAL A 166 1.65 -13.38 -6.07
N PRO A 167 0.57 -12.85 -6.67
CA PRO A 167 0.31 -11.42 -6.65
C PRO A 167 0.21 -10.85 -5.24
N LEU A 168 -0.46 -11.56 -4.33
CA LEU A 168 -0.57 -11.11 -2.93
C LEU A 168 0.82 -10.98 -2.27
N LEU A 169 1.67 -11.99 -2.42
CA LEU A 169 3.04 -12.01 -1.92
C LEU A 169 3.86 -10.83 -2.49
N LEU A 170 3.70 -10.57 -3.79
CA LEU A 170 4.39 -9.47 -4.46
C LEU A 170 3.85 -8.13 -3.98
N SER A 171 2.54 -7.89 -3.99
CA SER A 171 1.92 -6.64 -3.52
C SER A 171 2.37 -6.28 -2.10
N VAL A 172 2.47 -7.27 -1.21
CA VAL A 172 2.96 -7.10 0.16
C VAL A 172 4.40 -6.60 0.20
N ARG A 173 5.28 -7.23 -0.58
CA ARG A 173 6.70 -6.82 -0.67
C ARG A 173 6.84 -5.44 -1.31
N LEU A 174 5.97 -5.16 -2.28
CA LEU A 174 5.98 -3.92 -3.02
C LEU A 174 5.43 -2.77 -2.17
N ALA A 175 4.47 -2.97 -1.25
CA ALA A 175 3.93 -1.90 -0.41
C ALA A 175 4.99 -1.06 0.35
N LEU A 176 6.17 -1.63 0.61
CA LEU A 176 7.30 -0.92 1.22
C LEU A 176 8.07 0.00 0.27
N PHE A 177 7.82 -0.06 -1.05
CA PHE A 177 8.56 0.72 -2.06
C PHE A 177 8.50 2.22 -1.76
N SER A 178 7.37 2.71 -1.27
CA SER A 178 7.17 4.15 -1.04
C SER A 178 8.01 4.66 0.14
N GLN A 179 8.08 3.89 1.24
CA GLN A 179 8.92 4.22 2.39
C GLN A 179 10.41 4.05 2.03
N ALA A 180 10.77 3.02 1.25
CA ALA A 180 12.14 2.77 0.80
C ALA A 180 12.68 3.87 -0.13
N THR A 181 11.83 4.34 -1.06
CA THR A 181 12.19 5.42 -1.98
C THR A 181 12.40 6.73 -1.22
N THR A 182 11.60 6.97 -0.16
CA THR A 182 11.70 8.17 0.68
C THR A 182 12.91 8.14 1.61
N GLY A 183 13.20 6.98 2.23
CA GLY A 183 14.33 6.84 3.15
C GLY A 183 15.70 6.86 2.48
N ARG A 184 15.82 6.35 1.24
CA ARG A 184 17.09 6.27 0.51
C ARG A 184 17.31 7.36 -0.53
N GLY A 185 16.29 8.14 -0.86
CA GLY A 185 16.37 9.18 -1.89
C GLY A 185 16.61 8.66 -3.32
N HIS A 186 16.69 7.35 -3.56
CA HIS A 186 16.85 6.74 -4.89
C HIS A 186 15.66 5.83 -5.21
N THR A 187 15.35 5.67 -6.50
CA THR A 187 14.36 4.72 -7.01
C THR A 187 14.85 3.29 -6.81
N VAL A 188 14.48 2.67 -5.68
CA VAL A 188 14.85 1.29 -5.36
C VAL A 188 13.76 0.35 -5.85
N SER A 189 13.91 -0.18 -7.07
CA SER A 189 12.87 -1.05 -7.67
C SER A 189 13.11 -2.55 -7.48
N LEU A 190 14.33 -3.00 -7.12
CA LEU A 190 14.67 -4.44 -7.17
C LEU A 190 15.49 -5.00 -5.98
N ASN A 191 16.37 -4.22 -5.33
CA ASN A 191 17.23 -4.77 -4.26
C ASN A 191 16.55 -4.91 -2.89
N THR A 192 15.27 -4.54 -2.77
CA THR A 192 14.45 -4.78 -1.57
C THR A 192 13.81 -6.17 -1.56
N MET A 193 13.81 -6.87 -2.70
CA MET A 193 13.25 -8.23 -2.82
C MET A 193 14.00 -9.26 -1.94
N GLY A 194 15.29 -9.02 -1.67
CA GLY A 194 16.13 -9.81 -0.76
C GLY A 194 16.12 -9.36 0.71
N VAL A 195 15.46 -8.24 1.04
CA VAL A 195 15.38 -7.74 2.43
C VAL A 195 14.17 -8.38 3.16
N ALA A 196 13.17 -8.86 2.43
CA ALA A 196 11.98 -9.51 2.99
C ALA A 196 12.06 -11.05 3.11
N THR A 197 13.19 -11.67 2.76
CA THR A 197 13.41 -13.13 2.86
C THR A 197 13.44 -13.56 4.34
N GLY A 198 12.26 -13.90 4.87
CA GLY A 198 12.08 -14.43 6.22
C GLY A 198 11.08 -13.67 7.12
N SER A 199 10.52 -12.54 6.66
CA SER A 199 9.57 -11.72 7.45
C SER A 199 8.23 -11.48 6.74
N PHE A 200 7.82 -12.39 5.84
CA PHE A 200 6.56 -12.25 5.09
C PHE A 200 5.34 -12.12 6.00
N TRP A 201 5.14 -13.07 6.93
CA TRP A 201 3.96 -13.08 7.82
C TRP A 201 3.83 -11.84 8.69
N PRO A 202 4.90 -11.36 9.36
CA PRO A 202 4.84 -10.09 10.07
C PRO A 202 4.54 -8.89 9.16
N LEU A 203 5.10 -8.87 7.93
CA LEU A 203 4.87 -7.77 6.99
C LEU A 203 3.43 -7.75 6.49
N PHE A 204 2.90 -8.92 6.16
CA PHE A 204 1.50 -9.10 5.80
C PHE A 204 0.58 -8.62 6.93
N ALA A 205 0.87 -9.01 8.18
CA ALA A 205 0.11 -8.54 9.34
C ALA A 205 0.15 -7.01 9.47
N VAL A 206 1.31 -6.38 9.29
CA VAL A 206 1.42 -4.91 9.31
C VAL A 206 0.60 -4.26 8.19
N ILE A 207 0.61 -4.81 6.98
CA ILE A 207 -0.17 -4.27 5.86
C ILE A 207 -1.67 -4.43 6.13
N VAL A 208 -2.11 -5.61 6.56
CA VAL A 208 -3.51 -5.83 6.96
C VAL A 208 -3.90 -4.82 8.03
N LEU A 209 -3.06 -4.63 9.06
CA LEU A 209 -3.28 -3.64 10.12
C LEU A 209 -3.30 -2.19 9.60
N SER A 210 -2.51 -1.87 8.58
CA SER A 210 -2.51 -0.53 7.95
C SER A 210 -3.78 -0.24 7.15
N VAL A 211 -4.46 -1.28 6.65
CA VAL A 211 -5.71 -1.16 5.88
C VAL A 211 -6.95 -1.38 6.77
N THR A 212 -6.77 -1.76 8.04
CA THR A 212 -7.88 -1.95 9.00
C THR A 212 -8.87 -0.78 9.05
N PRO A 213 -8.46 0.51 9.11
CA PRO A 213 -9.43 1.59 9.17
C PRO A 213 -10.27 1.68 7.88
N LEU A 214 -9.69 1.36 6.72
CA LEU A 214 -10.41 1.28 5.46
C LEU A 214 -11.41 0.11 5.43
N ILE A 215 -11.02 -1.06 5.95
CA ILE A 215 -11.91 -2.23 6.05
C ILE A 215 -13.07 -1.94 7.00
N ALA A 216 -12.79 -1.31 8.15
CA ALA A 216 -13.81 -0.89 9.10
C ALA A 216 -14.78 0.11 8.47
N LEU A 217 -14.27 1.09 7.71
CA LEU A 217 -15.08 2.06 6.99
C LEU A 217 -15.97 1.37 5.93
N ALA A 218 -15.43 0.44 5.16
CA ALA A 218 -16.20 -0.34 4.19
C ALA A 218 -17.29 -1.19 4.85
N ALA A 219 -16.98 -1.84 5.98
CA ALA A 219 -17.95 -2.62 6.75
C ALA A 219 -19.08 -1.74 7.32
N LEU A 220 -18.74 -0.56 7.84
CA LEU A 220 -19.73 0.42 8.29
C LEU A 220 -20.64 0.87 7.14
N CYS A 221 -20.09 1.00 5.93
CA CYS A 221 -20.89 1.29 4.75
C CYS A 221 -21.84 0.21 4.31
N LEU A 222 -21.38 -1.04 4.36
CA LEU A 222 -22.24 -2.18 4.07
C LEU A 222 -23.33 -2.36 5.14
N SER A 223 -23.09 -1.91 6.38
CA SER A 223 -24.07 -1.96 7.47
C SER A 223 -25.16 -0.88 7.40
N GLY A 224 -25.12 0.02 6.42
CA GLY A 224 -26.13 1.07 6.23
C GLY A 224 -25.91 2.33 7.09
N PHE A 225 -24.71 2.52 7.64
CA PHE A 225 -24.35 3.73 8.39
C PHE A 225 -24.14 4.92 7.43
N GLY A 226 -25.24 5.51 6.95
CA GLY A 226 -25.26 6.41 5.79
C GLY A 226 -24.41 7.68 5.88
N GLY A 227 -24.09 8.16 7.09
CA GLY A 227 -23.31 9.39 7.28
C GLY A 227 -21.84 9.28 6.88
N LEU A 228 -21.20 8.13 7.11
CA LEU A 228 -19.77 7.92 6.82
C LEU A 228 -19.48 7.49 5.38
N CYS A 229 -20.53 7.05 4.68
CA CYS A 229 -20.45 6.51 3.32
C CYS A 229 -20.84 7.54 2.26
N ASN A 230 -21.34 8.68 2.73
CA ASN A 230 -21.42 9.88 1.92
C ASN A 230 -19.98 10.28 1.51
N PRO A 231 -19.74 10.69 0.24
CA PRO A 231 -18.45 11.24 -0.20
C PRO A 231 -17.87 12.31 0.75
N LEU A 232 -18.72 13.06 1.44
CA LEU A 232 -18.29 14.03 2.46
C LEU A 232 -17.62 13.38 3.68
N GLY A 233 -18.15 12.25 4.16
CA GLY A 233 -17.56 11.48 5.26
C GLY A 233 -16.22 10.87 4.85
N LEU A 234 -16.14 10.32 3.63
CA LEU A 234 -14.91 9.78 3.06
C LEU A 234 -13.84 10.87 2.89
N ALA A 235 -14.22 12.08 2.47
CA ALA A 235 -13.32 13.21 2.29
C ALA A 235 -12.63 13.64 3.59
N ILE A 236 -13.20 13.33 4.75
CA ILE A 236 -12.62 13.65 6.07
C ILE A 236 -11.84 12.44 6.62
N VAL A 237 -12.42 11.24 6.56
CA VAL A 237 -11.83 10.03 7.15
C VAL A 237 -10.54 9.63 6.43
N LEU A 238 -10.50 9.74 5.10
CA LEU A 238 -9.33 9.29 4.34
C LEU A 238 -8.08 10.15 4.63
N PRO A 239 -8.12 11.50 4.58
CA PRO A 239 -6.94 12.32 4.85
C PRO A 239 -6.54 12.35 6.32
N TRP A 240 -7.49 12.32 7.26
CA TRP A 240 -7.17 12.52 8.68
C TRP A 240 -6.92 11.24 9.45
N ILE A 241 -7.49 10.11 9.02
CA ILE A 241 -7.39 8.84 9.74
C ILE A 241 -6.59 7.83 8.93
N GLN A 242 -7.04 7.50 7.71
CA GLN A 242 -6.45 6.41 6.93
C GLN A 242 -5.02 6.72 6.47
N ALA A 243 -4.79 7.88 5.85
CA ALA A 243 -3.46 8.21 5.30
C ALA A 243 -2.39 8.35 6.40
N PRO A 244 -2.62 9.05 7.52
CA PRO A 244 -1.64 9.16 8.60
C PRO A 244 -1.40 7.83 9.30
N TRP A 245 -2.44 7.02 9.52
CA TRP A 245 -2.30 5.67 10.08
C TRP A 245 -1.42 4.77 9.21
N ALA A 246 -1.74 4.68 7.92
CA ALA A 246 -0.99 3.85 6.99
C ALA A 246 0.47 4.29 6.90
N ALA A 247 0.74 5.60 6.80
CA ALA A 247 2.10 6.12 6.75
C ALA A 247 2.89 5.88 8.05
N ALA A 248 2.24 6.01 9.22
CA ALA A 248 2.88 5.78 10.52
C ALA A 248 3.26 4.31 10.72
N VAL A 249 2.32 3.41 10.45
CA VAL A 249 2.50 1.96 10.62
C VAL A 249 3.52 1.42 9.62
N LEU A 250 3.46 1.84 8.36
CA LEU A 250 4.43 1.43 7.33
C LEU A 250 5.82 2.02 7.59
N GLY A 251 5.92 3.29 8.04
CA GLY A 251 7.19 3.90 8.41
C GLY A 251 7.86 3.20 9.60
N ALA A 252 7.08 2.86 10.64
CA ALA A 252 7.58 2.12 11.80
C ALA A 252 7.97 0.67 11.47
N ALA A 253 7.30 0.03 10.52
CA ALA A 253 7.70 -1.28 10.00
C ALA A 253 8.97 -1.18 9.16
N TYR A 254 9.09 -0.16 8.31
CA TYR A 254 10.29 0.06 7.52
C TYR A 254 11.54 0.27 8.39
N ASP A 255 11.42 1.05 9.47
CA ASP A 255 12.47 1.25 10.48
C ASP A 255 13.00 -0.04 11.13
N GLN A 256 12.15 -1.06 11.27
CA GLN A 256 12.53 -2.33 11.86
C GLN A 256 13.26 -3.25 10.87
N ILE A 257 13.00 -3.05 9.57
CA ILE A 257 13.52 -3.88 8.48
C ILE A 257 14.82 -3.31 7.92
N GLU A 258 14.98 -1.98 7.91
CA GLU A 258 16.13 -1.36 7.30
C GLU A 258 17.42 -1.57 8.12
N TYR A 259 18.40 -2.20 7.48
CA TYR A 259 19.75 -2.48 7.99
C TYR A 259 20.62 -1.22 8.10
N TRP A 260 20.29 -0.14 7.39
CA TRP A 260 21.13 1.04 7.24
C TRP A 260 20.59 2.24 8.03
N LYS A 261 21.34 2.68 9.05
CA LYS A 261 21.19 4.02 9.62
C LYS A 261 22.20 4.92 8.91
N PRO A 262 21.82 6.07 8.32
CA PRO A 262 22.83 7.05 7.94
C PRO A 262 23.64 7.38 9.19
N ALA A 263 24.97 7.24 9.08
CA ALA A 263 25.87 7.71 10.11
C ALA A 263 25.47 9.16 10.41
N GLN A 264 25.11 9.44 11.66
CA GLN A 264 24.99 10.80 12.15
C GLN A 264 26.40 11.38 12.11
N THR A 265 26.79 11.92 10.96
CA THR A 265 27.92 12.84 10.89
C THR A 265 27.44 14.12 11.56
N GLY A 266 28.01 14.39 12.72
CA GLY A 266 27.74 15.56 13.56
C GLY A 266 28.00 16.88 12.86
#